data_AF-A0A822IU93-F1
#
_entry.id   AF-A0A822IU93-F1
#
_cell.length_a   1.000
_cell.length_b   1.000
_cell.length_c   1.000
_cell.angle_alpha   90.00
_cell.angle_beta   90.00
_cell.angle_gamma   90.00
#
_symmetry.space_group_name_H-M   'P 1'
#
loop_
_entity.id
_entity.type
_entity.pdbx_description
1 polymer ?
#
loop_
_entity_poly.entity_id
_entity_poly.type
_entity_poly.pdbx_seq_one_letter_code
_entity_poly.pdbx_strand_id
1 'polypeptide(L)'
;MQIYLSGRPQRIPQEDRNEFRKKTAPRRDDILFGKAASTGKIARVKVDFEFSIWSPLALIRPDRSQVTSGFLEYSLKDEAAQAQIETLCTLNTQKNISMDDIPKLIVSFPSIPEQSMIVRFLDTQDRRINRLIRIKRRLIELLNEQKQAIIHRAVTLWP
;
A
#
# COMPACT_ATOMS: atom_id res chain seq x y z
N MET A 1 -9.16 -22.89 -7.81
CA MET A 1 -9.48 -23.77 -6.67
C MET A 1 -9.81 -22.87 -5.48
N GLN A 2 -11.08 -22.81 -5.07
CA GLN A 2 -11.55 -21.96 -3.98
C GLN A 2 -11.24 -22.63 -2.64
N ILE A 3 -10.62 -21.88 -1.72
CA ILE A 3 -10.49 -22.31 -0.31
C ILE A 3 -11.17 -21.23 0.53
N TYR A 4 -12.18 -21.67 1.27
CA TYR A 4 -12.93 -20.89 2.24
C TYR A 4 -12.00 -20.40 3.37
N LEU A 5 -12.11 -19.14 3.78
CA LEU A 5 -11.46 -18.64 5.00
C LEU A 5 -12.51 -18.20 6.02
N SER A 6 -12.89 -19.14 6.87
CA SER A 6 -13.47 -18.86 8.18
C SER A 6 -12.39 -18.32 9.11
N GLY A 7 -12.36 -17.00 9.31
CA GLY A 7 -12.04 -16.29 10.56
C GLY A 7 -10.75 -16.56 11.36
N ARG A 8 -9.81 -17.42 10.93
CA ARG A 8 -8.50 -17.61 11.60
C ARG A 8 -7.37 -17.63 10.58
N PRO A 9 -6.20 -17.04 10.86
CA PRO A 9 -5.03 -17.14 9.99
C PRO A 9 -4.56 -18.60 9.96
N GLN A 10 -4.96 -19.34 8.93
CA GLN A 10 -4.48 -20.70 8.71
C GLN A 10 -3.06 -20.64 8.13
N ARG A 11 -2.11 -21.35 8.75
CA ARG A 11 -0.76 -21.54 8.20
C ARG A 11 -0.87 -22.39 6.94
N ILE A 12 -0.36 -21.88 5.82
CA ILE A 12 -0.23 -22.64 4.57
C ILE A 12 0.76 -23.81 4.84
N PRO A 13 0.41 -25.07 4.50
CA PRO A 13 1.32 -26.22 4.59
C PRO A 13 2.64 -26.00 3.86
N GLN A 14 3.73 -26.63 4.32
CA GLN A 14 5.09 -26.37 3.76
C GLN A 14 5.24 -26.79 2.30
N GLU A 15 4.47 -27.77 1.84
CA GLU A 15 4.49 -28.29 0.45
C GLU A 15 3.92 -27.27 -0.53
N ASP A 16 2.71 -26.74 -0.25
CA ASP A 16 2.10 -25.64 -1.00
C ASP A 16 3.01 -24.39 -1.03
N ARG A 17 3.67 -24.11 0.10
CA ARG A 17 4.57 -22.96 0.25
C ARG A 17 5.77 -23.04 -0.72
N ASN A 18 6.24 -24.23 -1.08
CA ASN A 18 7.32 -24.40 -2.05
C ASN A 18 6.87 -24.19 -3.51
N GLU A 19 5.62 -24.51 -3.84
CA GLU A 19 5.07 -24.29 -5.17
C GLU A 19 4.73 -22.81 -5.40
N PHE A 20 4.19 -22.11 -4.40
CA PHE A 20 4.00 -20.65 -4.42
C PHE A 20 5.32 -19.87 -4.36
N ARG A 21 6.34 -20.38 -3.65
CA ARG A 21 7.70 -19.79 -3.60
C ARG A 21 8.36 -19.68 -4.98
N LYS A 22 8.07 -20.61 -5.90
CA LYS A 22 8.71 -20.63 -7.23
C LYS A 22 8.29 -19.45 -8.13
N LYS A 23 7.13 -18.82 -7.88
CA LYS A 23 6.60 -17.74 -8.74
C LYS A 23 6.73 -16.34 -8.15
N THR A 24 6.61 -16.17 -6.83
CA THR A 24 6.60 -14.82 -6.23
C THR A 24 7.04 -14.84 -4.76
N ALA A 25 8.29 -14.44 -4.51
CA ALA A 25 8.83 -14.16 -3.18
C ALA A 25 9.22 -12.67 -3.10
N PRO A 26 8.32 -11.80 -2.60
CA PRO A 26 8.62 -10.40 -2.39
C PRO A 26 9.80 -10.22 -1.44
N ARG A 27 10.59 -9.19 -1.69
CA ARG A 27 11.73 -8.76 -0.87
C ARG A 27 11.54 -7.32 -0.47
N ARG A 28 12.28 -6.88 0.54
CA ARG A 28 12.36 -5.46 0.91
C ARG A 28 12.61 -4.59 -0.34
N ASP A 29 11.87 -3.51 -0.43
CA ASP A 29 11.89 -2.53 -1.51
C ASP A 29 11.35 -3.00 -2.87
N ASP A 30 10.76 -4.20 -2.95
CA ASP A 30 9.85 -4.52 -4.06
C ASP A 30 8.57 -3.67 -3.93
N ILE A 31 7.91 -3.43 -5.06
CA ILE A 31 6.65 -2.70 -5.15
C ILE A 31 5.51 -3.70 -5.36
N LEU A 32 4.49 -3.62 -4.52
CA LEU A 32 3.22 -4.32 -4.67
C LEU A 32 2.24 -3.40 -5.40
N PHE A 33 1.68 -3.92 -6.47
CA PHE A 33 0.69 -3.24 -7.30
C PHE A 33 -0.64 -4.00 -7.23
N GLY A 34 -1.72 -3.33 -6.81
CA GLY A 34 -3.06 -3.90 -6.86
C GLY A 34 -3.53 -4.01 -8.30
N LYS A 35 -3.77 -5.23 -8.81
CA LYS A 35 -4.21 -5.45 -10.20
C LYS A 35 -5.72 -5.58 -10.34
N ALA A 36 -6.41 -6.09 -9.32
CA ALA A 36 -7.85 -6.37 -9.32
C ALA A 36 -8.52 -5.85 -8.05
N ALA A 37 -9.75 -5.33 -8.17
CA ALA A 37 -10.61 -4.74 -7.12
C ALA A 37 -10.06 -3.49 -6.39
N SER A 38 -8.74 -3.40 -6.24
CA SER A 38 -8.00 -2.29 -5.65
C SER A 38 -6.99 -1.72 -6.65
N THR A 39 -7.39 -1.69 -7.92
CA THR A 39 -6.51 -1.42 -9.04
C THR A 39 -5.90 -0.02 -8.94
N GLY A 40 -4.57 0.04 -9.04
CA GLY A 40 -3.79 1.27 -8.88
C GLY A 40 -3.29 1.53 -7.46
N LYS A 41 -3.67 0.72 -6.45
CA LYS A 41 -3.05 0.83 -5.12
C LYS A 41 -1.61 0.33 -5.14
N ILE A 42 -0.70 1.17 -4.66
CA ILE A 42 0.74 0.92 -4.63
C ILE A 42 1.24 0.83 -3.19
N ALA A 43 2.04 -0.19 -2.88
CA ALA A 43 2.71 -0.32 -1.60
C ALA A 43 4.12 -0.87 -1.76
N ARG A 44 5.10 -0.25 -1.10
CA ARG A 44 6.46 -0.79 -1.03
C ARG A 44 6.62 -1.75 0.13
N VAL A 45 7.33 -2.86 -0.11
CA VAL A 45 7.65 -3.85 0.93
C VAL A 45 8.70 -3.27 1.88
N LYS A 46 8.33 -3.10 3.16
CA LYS A 46 9.21 -2.55 4.22
C LYS A 46 9.71 -3.59 5.22
N VAL A 47 9.45 -4.87 4.96
CA VAL A 47 9.74 -5.99 5.85
C VAL A 47 10.75 -6.93 5.21
N ASP A 48 11.53 -7.61 6.05
CA ASP A 48 12.56 -8.56 5.62
C ASP A 48 12.12 -10.03 5.78
N PHE A 49 11.00 -10.28 6.47
CA PHE A 49 10.48 -11.63 6.60
C PHE A 49 9.87 -12.10 5.28
N GLU A 50 9.96 -13.39 5.03
CA GLU A 50 9.38 -14.01 3.84
C GLU A 50 7.85 -14.09 3.95
N PHE A 51 7.17 -13.70 2.87
CA PHE A 51 5.74 -13.93 2.68
C PHE A 51 5.46 -14.19 1.20
N SER A 52 4.23 -14.58 0.88
CA SER A 52 3.77 -14.78 -0.49
C SER A 52 2.62 -13.82 -0.79
N ILE A 53 2.50 -13.41 -2.04
CA ILE A 53 1.37 -12.61 -2.52
C ILE A 53 0.47 -13.45 -3.42
N TRP A 54 -0.82 -13.13 -3.41
CA TRP A 54 -1.81 -13.81 -4.22
C TRP A 54 -2.10 -13.05 -5.53
N SER A 55 -2.87 -13.69 -6.41
CA SER A 55 -3.20 -13.18 -7.74
C SER A 55 -3.78 -11.75 -7.83
N PRO A 56 -4.49 -11.12 -6.87
CA PRO A 56 -4.90 -9.72 -7.05
C PRO A 56 -3.73 -8.71 -6.94
N LEU A 57 -2.52 -9.16 -6.61
CA LEU A 57 -1.31 -8.34 -6.55
C LEU A 57 -0.33 -8.71 -7.66
N ALA A 58 0.31 -7.70 -8.22
CA ALA A 58 1.51 -7.82 -9.04
C ALA A 58 2.73 -7.38 -8.22
N LEU A 59 3.85 -8.08 -8.43
CA LEU A 59 5.15 -7.73 -7.86
C LEU A 59 5.96 -7.00 -8.94
N ILE A 60 6.37 -5.77 -8.65
CA ILE A 60 7.25 -4.98 -9.50
C ILE A 60 8.57 -4.86 -8.77
N ARG A 61 9.65 -5.39 -9.36
CA ARG A 61 11.01 -5.24 -8.84
C ARG A 61 11.74 -4.15 -9.61
N PRO A 62 12.08 -3.02 -8.98
CA PRO A 62 12.79 -1.95 -9.66
C PRO A 62 14.21 -2.38 -10.04
N ASP A 63 14.63 -2.01 -11.25
CA ASP A 63 16.03 -2.02 -11.63
C ASP A 63 16.73 -0.84 -10.94
N ARG A 64 17.51 -1.17 -9.90
CA ARG A 64 18.19 -0.18 -9.05
C ARG A 64 19.25 0.64 -9.77
N SER A 65 19.66 0.23 -10.97
CA SER A 65 20.57 1.03 -11.81
C SER A 65 19.87 2.23 -12.44
N GLN A 66 18.55 2.17 -12.61
CA GLN A 66 17.75 3.20 -13.27
C GLN A 66 16.80 3.92 -12.31
N VAL A 67 16.25 3.20 -11.32
CA VAL A 67 15.22 3.76 -10.44
C VAL A 67 15.33 3.26 -9.00
N THR A 68 15.21 4.19 -8.06
CA THR A 68 15.10 3.87 -6.64
C THR A 68 13.67 3.43 -6.28
N SER A 69 13.53 2.45 -5.40
CA SER A 69 12.19 1.93 -5.03
C SER A 69 11.28 2.98 -4.41
N GLY A 70 11.84 3.91 -3.63
CA GLY A 70 11.06 5.03 -3.08
C GLY A 70 10.54 5.95 -4.17
N PHE A 71 11.35 6.25 -5.19
CA PHE A 71 10.93 7.08 -6.30
C PHE A 71 9.84 6.37 -7.10
N LEU A 72 10.06 5.11 -7.49
CA LEU A 72 9.06 4.33 -8.21
C LEU A 72 7.72 4.24 -7.44
N GLU A 73 7.77 4.08 -6.12
CA GLU A 73 6.57 4.09 -5.27
C GLU A 73 5.80 5.42 -5.41
N TYR A 74 6.48 6.56 -5.33
CA TYR A 74 5.84 7.87 -5.46
C TYR A 74 5.39 8.13 -6.90
N SER A 75 6.21 7.82 -7.90
CA SER A 75 5.87 8.01 -9.30
C SER A 75 4.65 7.21 -9.73
N LEU A 76 4.48 5.98 -9.25
CA LEU A 76 3.28 5.18 -9.56
C LEU A 76 2.04 5.68 -8.81
N LYS A 77 2.20 6.46 -7.73
CA LYS A 77 1.08 7.10 -7.01
C LYS A 77 0.74 8.49 -7.56
N ASP A 78 1.59 9.04 -8.41
CA ASP A 78 1.37 10.34 -9.03
C ASP A 78 0.13 10.32 -9.93
N GLU A 79 -0.50 11.49 -10.10
CA GLU A 79 -1.75 11.65 -10.84
C GLU A 79 -1.62 11.17 -12.29
N ALA A 80 -0.49 11.48 -12.94
CA ALA A 80 -0.26 11.07 -14.32
C ALA A 80 -0.16 9.54 -14.46
N ALA A 81 0.50 8.86 -13.50
CA ALA A 81 0.60 7.41 -13.51
C ALA A 81 -0.75 6.75 -13.18
N GLN A 82 -1.50 7.31 -12.23
CA GLN A 82 -2.83 6.82 -11.93
C GLN A 82 -3.75 6.96 -13.14
N ALA A 83 -3.77 8.10 -13.84
CA ALA A 83 -4.55 8.28 -15.06
C ALA A 83 -4.21 7.25 -16.16
N GLN A 84 -2.91 6.93 -16.34
CA GLN A 84 -2.50 5.85 -17.24
C GLN A 84 -3.03 4.48 -16.79
N ILE A 85 -2.93 4.17 -15.49
CA ILE A 85 -3.47 2.93 -14.93
C ILE A 85 -4.99 2.85 -15.19
N GLU A 86 -5.72 3.94 -15.00
CA GLU A 86 -7.16 3.98 -15.25
C GLU A 86 -7.50 3.74 -16.72
N THR A 87 -6.71 4.32 -17.63
CA THR A 87 -6.88 4.15 -19.08
C THR A 87 -6.60 2.71 -19.53
N LEU A 88 -5.61 2.06 -18.92
CA LEU A 88 -5.25 0.67 -19.21
C LEU A 88 -6.17 -0.36 -18.53
N CYS A 89 -7.02 0.07 -17.59
CA CYS A 89 -7.95 -0.83 -16.95
C CYS A 89 -9.08 -1.24 -17.90
N THR A 90 -9.39 -2.53 -17.93
CA THR A 90 -10.62 -3.01 -18.56
C THR A 90 -11.80 -2.77 -17.61
N LEU A 91 -12.87 -2.14 -18.11
CA LEU A 91 -14.04 -1.72 -17.31
C LEU A 91 -15.24 -2.68 -17.39
N ASN A 92 -15.07 -3.89 -17.91
CA ASN A 92 -16.21 -4.76 -18.24
C ASN A 92 -17.11 -5.11 -17.04
N THR A 93 -16.55 -5.45 -15.87
CA THR A 93 -17.35 -5.80 -14.67
C THR A 93 -16.62 -5.50 -13.36
N GLN A 94 -15.29 -5.63 -13.34
CA GLN A 94 -14.43 -5.15 -12.26
C GLN A 94 -13.23 -4.44 -12.88
N LYS A 95 -12.84 -3.30 -12.30
CA LYS A 95 -11.61 -2.60 -12.70
C LYS A 95 -10.43 -3.55 -12.51
N ASN A 96 -9.79 -3.96 -13.60
CA ASN A 96 -8.67 -4.87 -13.61
C ASN A 96 -7.65 -4.43 -14.67
N ILE A 97 -6.36 -4.59 -14.37
CA ILE A 97 -5.26 -4.35 -15.31
C ILE A 97 -4.50 -5.65 -15.54
N SER A 98 -4.18 -5.95 -16.80
CA SER A 98 -3.43 -7.16 -17.15
C SER A 98 -1.97 -7.04 -16.71
N MET A 99 -1.31 -8.18 -16.48
CA MET A 99 0.13 -8.22 -16.29
C MET A 99 0.91 -7.69 -17.51
N ASP A 100 0.32 -7.76 -18.70
CA ASP A 100 0.93 -7.26 -19.95
C ASP A 100 0.82 -5.74 -20.10
N ASP A 101 -0.08 -5.09 -19.36
CA ASP A 101 -0.30 -3.65 -19.43
C ASP A 101 0.56 -2.88 -18.41
N ILE A 102 0.92 -3.50 -17.29
CA ILE A 102 1.76 -2.88 -16.25
C ILE A 102 3.10 -2.38 -16.82
N PRO A 103 3.83 -3.13 -17.67
CA PRO A 103 5.08 -2.64 -18.28
C PRO A 103 4.90 -1.50 -19.27
N LYS A 104 3.67 -1.21 -19.72
CA LYS A 104 3.37 -0.11 -20.66
C LYS A 104 3.22 1.24 -19.95
N LEU A 105 3.20 1.25 -18.62
CA LEU A 105 3.16 2.49 -17.84
C LEU A 105 4.42 3.31 -18.10
N ILE A 106 4.23 4.57 -18.50
CA ILE A 106 5.30 5.51 -18.79
C ILE A 106 5.60 6.29 -17.52
N VAL A 107 6.84 6.20 -17.06
CA VAL A 107 7.36 6.94 -15.92
C VAL A 107 8.69 7.59 -16.31
N SER A 108 8.80 8.89 -16.08
CA SER A 108 10.05 9.64 -16.30
C SER A 108 11.01 9.43 -15.13
N PHE A 109 12.23 8.97 -15.42
CA PHE A 109 13.26 8.76 -14.40
C PHE A 109 14.36 9.83 -14.54
N PRO A 110 14.43 10.81 -13.60
CA PRO A 110 15.59 11.68 -13.50
C PRO A 110 16.82 10.92 -12.99
N SER A 111 17.95 11.60 -12.83
CA SER A 111 19.16 10.97 -12.27
C SER A 111 18.93 10.38 -10.87
N ILE A 112 19.64 9.32 -10.51
CA ILE A 112 19.52 8.67 -9.18
C ILE A 112 19.70 9.66 -8.00
N PRO A 113 20.64 10.63 -8.03
CA PRO A 113 20.75 11.65 -6.99
C PRO A 113 19.50 12.51 -6.87
N GLU A 114 18.92 12.93 -8.00
CA GLU A 114 17.70 13.73 -8.03
C GLU A 114 16.49 12.95 -7.52
N GLN A 115 16.34 11.68 -7.94
CA GLN A 115 15.32 10.78 -7.39
C GLN A 115 15.41 10.70 -5.86
N SER A 116 16.63 10.56 -5.32
CA SER A 116 16.85 10.50 -3.87
C SER A 116 16.48 11.80 -3.17
N MET A 117 16.73 12.96 -3.79
CA MET A 117 16.32 14.26 -3.26
C MET A 117 14.79 14.40 -3.22
N ILE A 118 14.11 14.01 -4.30
CA ILE A 118 12.65 14.03 -4.40
C ILE A 118 12.03 13.14 -3.32
N VAL A 119 12.50 11.89 -3.19
CA VAL A 119 12.01 10.94 -2.18
C VAL A 119 12.20 11.49 -0.76
N ARG A 120 13.38 12.03 -0.44
CA ARG A 120 13.64 12.62 0.89
C ARG A 120 12.70 13.78 1.21
N PHE A 121 12.42 14.62 0.22
CA PHE A 121 11.48 15.72 0.38
C PHE A 121 10.07 15.21 0.67
N LEU A 122 9.56 14.28 -0.15
CA LEU A 122 8.22 13.70 0.00
C LEU A 122 8.07 12.95 1.33
N ASP A 123 9.04 12.11 1.70
CA ASP A 123 9.06 11.41 3.00
C ASP A 123 9.03 12.38 4.19
N THR A 124 9.65 13.56 4.04
CA THR A 124 9.65 14.58 5.10
C THR A 124 8.28 15.24 5.22
N GLN A 125 7.62 15.55 4.11
CA GLN A 125 6.26 16.09 4.13
C GLN A 125 5.27 15.06 4.66
N ASP A 126 5.36 13.80 4.20
CA ASP A 126 4.50 12.71 4.67
C ASP A 126 4.64 12.49 6.18
N ARG A 127 5.86 12.52 6.72
CA ARG A 127 6.08 12.41 8.18
C ARG A 127 5.44 13.57 8.93
N ARG A 128 5.56 14.81 8.42
CA ARG A 128 4.95 16.00 9.02
C ARG A 128 3.42 15.88 9.04
N ILE A 129 2.81 15.52 7.92
CA ILE A 129 1.36 15.33 7.79
C ILE A 129 0.87 14.23 8.73
N ASN A 130 1.52 13.07 8.73
CA ASN A 130 1.14 11.95 9.60
C ASN A 130 1.26 12.28 11.09
N ARG A 131 2.26 13.08 11.49
CA ARG A 131 2.37 13.59 12.87
C ARG A 131 1.16 14.47 13.23
N LEU A 132 0.78 15.39 12.35
CA LEU A 132 -0.39 16.26 12.56
C LEU A 132 -1.69 15.47 12.64
N ILE A 133 -1.89 14.47 11.78
CA ILE A 133 -3.04 13.57 11.81
C ILE A 133 -3.12 12.85 13.16
N ARG A 134 -2.00 12.32 13.65
CA ARG A 134 -1.93 11.62 14.95
C ARG A 134 -2.32 12.53 16.12
N ILE A 135 -1.79 13.75 16.14
CA ILE A 135 -2.11 14.74 17.18
C ILE A 135 -3.60 15.08 17.15
N LYS A 136 -4.17 15.33 15.96
CA LYS A 136 -5.60 15.62 15.83
C LYS A 136 -6.49 14.46 16.28
N ARG A 137 -6.15 13.22 15.92
CA ARG A 137 -6.89 12.03 16.37
C ARG A 137 -6.87 11.89 17.89
N ARG A 138 -5.71 12.09 18.52
CA ARG A 138 -5.59 12.05 19.97
C ARG A 138 -6.41 13.15 20.66
N LEU A 139 -6.46 14.35 20.08
CA LEU A 139 -7.30 15.42 20.59
C LEU A 139 -8.79 15.05 20.52
N ILE A 140 -9.25 14.46 19.42
CA ILE A 140 -10.63 14.00 19.27
C ILE A 140 -10.98 12.94 20.34
N GLU A 141 -10.08 11.98 20.59
CA GLU A 141 -10.25 10.97 21.65
C GLU A 141 -10.43 11.63 23.03
N LEU A 142 -9.53 12.55 23.40
CA LEU A 142 -9.58 13.24 24.70
C LEU A 142 -10.85 14.07 24.88
N LEU A 143 -11.32 14.75 23.83
CA LEU A 143 -12.57 15.51 23.87
C LEU A 143 -13.79 14.58 24.06
N ASN A 144 -13.76 13.38 23.46
CA ASN A 144 -14.81 12.39 23.66
C ASN A 144 -14.79 11.81 25.09
N GLU A 145 -13.62 11.50 25.64
CA GLU A 145 -13.45 11.07 27.03
C GLU A 145 -13.98 12.14 28.00
N GLN A 146 -13.62 13.41 27.78
CA GLN A 146 -14.11 14.53 28.60
C GLN A 146 -15.63 14.66 28.52
N LYS A 147 -16.21 14.58 27.32
CA LYS A 147 -17.67 14.63 27.13
C LYS A 147 -18.36 13.51 27.89
N GLN A 148 -17.86 12.28 27.81
CA GLN A 148 -18.42 11.14 28.53
C GLN A 148 -18.32 11.32 30.05
N ALA A 149 -17.20 11.82 30.57
CA ALA A 149 -17.02 12.09 31.99
C ALA A 149 -18.01 13.15 32.51
N ILE A 150 -18.26 14.21 31.74
CA ILE A 150 -19.24 15.25 32.08
C ILE A 150 -20.66 14.66 32.14
N ILE A 151 -21.06 13.90 31.11
CA ILE A 151 -22.38 13.25 31.06
C ILE A 151 -22.53 12.28 32.25
N HIS A 152 -21.52 11.43 32.47
CA HIS A 152 -21.53 10.48 33.57
C HIS A 152 -21.74 11.19 34.90
N ARG A 153 -20.96 12.24 35.18
CA ARG A 153 -21.07 13.05 36.40
C ARG A 153 -22.44 13.68 36.57
N ALA A 154 -23.03 14.19 35.48
CA ALA A 154 -24.37 14.80 35.53
C ALA A 154 -25.46 13.78 35.83
N VAL A 155 -25.37 12.56 35.27
CA VAL A 155 -26.35 11.48 35.48
C VAL A 155 -26.19 10.82 36.85
N THR A 156 -24.95 10.65 37.36
CA THR A 156 -24.73 10.06 38.70
C THR A 156 -25.09 11.01 39.85
N LEU A 157 -25.16 12.32 39.60
CA LEU A 157 -25.56 13.32 40.61
C LEU A 157 -27.05 13.68 40.54
N TRP A 158 -27.85 12.96 39.74
CA TRP A 158 -29.29 13.17 39.67
C TRP A 158 -30.00 12.39 40.79
N PRO A 159 -30.78 13.04 41.67
CA PRO A 159 -31.54 12.38 42.74
C PRO A 159 -32.76 11.62 42.22
#